data_AF-B5JP12-F1
#
_entry.id   AF-B5JP12-F1
#
_cell.length_a   1.000
_cell.length_b   1.000
_cell.length_c   1.000
_cell.angle_alpha   90.00
_cell.angle_beta   90.00
_cell.angle_gamma   90.00
#
_symmetry.space_group_name_H-M   'P 1'
#
loop_
_entity.id
_entity.type
_entity.pdbx_description
1 polymer ?
#
loop_
_entity_poly.entity_id
_entity_poly.type
_entity_poly.pdbx_seq_one_letter_code
_entity_poly.pdbx_strand_id
1 'polypeptide(L)'
;MLPDVSNEVVYDKATVDELLLREKDGRPLLRRLFEIYLEETPRLLEELEAAVAAKNEEDVYDVIHQMKGSAAALGARKLYRVTESALTLCREGKILTIPDLVERIESESDAYIRDVSDILNRL
;
A
#
# COMPACT_ATOMS: atom_id res chain seq x y z
N MET A 1 -3.39 0.29 -18.01
CA MET A 1 -2.50 1.32 -17.44
C MET A 1 -2.90 1.54 -16.00
N LEU A 2 -1.95 1.84 -15.11
CA LEU A 2 -2.25 2.23 -13.73
C LEU A 2 -2.86 3.64 -13.69
N PRO A 3 -3.69 3.97 -12.69
CA PRO A 3 -4.32 5.28 -12.59
C PRO A 3 -3.30 6.38 -12.27
N ASP A 4 -3.53 7.58 -12.81
CA ASP A 4 -2.89 8.79 -12.30
C ASP A 4 -3.53 9.19 -10.97
N VAL A 5 -2.75 9.11 -9.90
CA VAL A 5 -3.15 9.43 -8.53
C VAL A 5 -2.46 10.70 -8.00
N SER A 6 -1.85 11.49 -8.88
CA SER A 6 -1.17 12.75 -8.51
C SER A 6 -2.07 13.72 -7.74
N ASN A 7 -3.34 13.81 -8.16
CA ASN A 7 -4.36 14.68 -7.55
C ASN A 7 -5.14 14.05 -6.38
N GLU A 8 -4.86 12.78 -6.04
CA GLU A 8 -5.50 12.12 -4.90
C GLU A 8 -4.80 12.52 -3.59
N VAL A 9 -5.51 12.41 -2.47
CA VAL A 9 -4.88 12.51 -1.13
C VAL A 9 -4.06 11.26 -0.85
N VAL A 10 -2.93 11.39 -0.16
CA VAL A 10 -2.05 10.25 0.20
C VAL A 10 -2.77 9.27 1.12
N TYR A 11 -3.48 9.80 2.12
CA TYR A 11 -4.25 9.01 3.08
C TYR A 11 -5.66 9.60 3.27
N ASP A 12 -6.60 8.73 3.65
CA ASP A 12 -7.94 9.11 4.06
C ASP A 12 -7.92 9.64 5.49
N LYS A 13 -8.18 10.95 5.66
CA LYS A 13 -8.12 11.61 6.97
C LYS A 13 -9.12 11.01 7.97
N ALA A 14 -10.33 10.64 7.54
CA ALA A 14 -11.35 10.12 8.45
C ALA A 14 -10.93 8.77 9.05
N THR A 15 -10.36 7.90 8.21
CA THR A 15 -9.82 6.59 8.61
C THR A 15 -8.62 6.77 9.55
N VAL A 16 -7.68 7.66 9.20
CA VAL A 16 -6.53 7.96 10.06
C VAL A 16 -6.97 8.52 11.42
N ASP A 17 -7.90 9.47 11.45
CA ASP A 17 -8.44 10.04 12.68
C ASP A 17 -9.15 8.97 13.53
N GLU A 18 -9.95 8.11 12.91
CA GLU A 18 -10.61 6.98 13.59
C GLU A 18 -9.59 6.02 14.23
N LEU A 19 -8.52 5.68 13.51
CA LEU A 19 -7.46 4.81 14.02
C LEU A 19 -6.59 5.47 15.09
N LEU A 20 -6.47 6.80 15.08
CA LEU A 20 -5.81 7.57 16.14
C LEU A 20 -6.63 7.59 17.43
N LEU A 21 -7.95 7.72 17.32
CA LEU A 21 -8.86 7.75 18.47
C LEU A 21 -9.07 6.37 19.12
N ARG A 22 -8.86 5.29 18.37
CA ARG A 22 -8.91 3.93 18.90
C ARG A 22 -7.62 3.62 19.63
N GLU A 23 -7.71 3.24 20.90
CA GLU A 23 -6.56 2.80 21.67
C GLU A 23 -6.57 1.29 21.88
N LYS A 24 -5.38 0.70 21.88
CA LYS A 24 -5.14 -0.68 22.31
C LYS A 24 -3.81 -0.74 23.03
N ASP A 25 -3.79 -1.32 24.23
CA ASP A 25 -2.59 -1.43 25.06
C ASP A 25 -1.92 -0.06 25.35
N GLY A 26 -2.74 1.00 25.49
CA GLY A 26 -2.27 2.36 25.80
C GLY A 26 -1.60 3.11 24.64
N ARG A 27 -1.72 2.61 23.41
CA ARG A 27 -1.22 3.29 22.20
C ARG A 27 -2.32 3.42 21.15
N PRO A 28 -2.28 4.45 20.27
CA PRO A 28 -3.18 4.54 19.14
C PRO A 28 -3.09 3.29 18.26
N LEU A 29 -4.25 2.78 17.82
CA LEU A 29 -4.33 1.61 16.95
C LEU A 29 -3.58 1.87 15.64
N LEU A 30 -3.61 3.11 15.13
CA LEU A 30 -2.83 3.53 13.98
C LEU A 30 -1.34 3.21 14.15
N ARG A 31 -0.74 3.54 15.30
CA ARG A 31 0.69 3.30 15.55
C ARG A 31 1.02 1.82 15.43
N ARG A 32 0.20 0.95 16.01
CA ARG A 32 0.41 -0.49 15.97
C ARG A 32 0.27 -1.06 14.55
N LEU A 33 -0.77 -0.67 13.83
CA LEU A 33 -0.97 -1.14 12.45
C LEU A 33 0.12 -0.61 11.53
N PHE A 34 0.57 0.62 11.75
CA PHE A 34 1.65 1.24 11.01
C PHE A 34 3.01 0.57 11.27
N GLU A 35 3.31 0.18 12.52
CA GLU A 35 4.50 -0.61 12.86
C GLU A 35 4.52 -1.94 12.08
N ILE A 36 3.40 -2.67 12.04
CA ILE A 36 3.26 -3.92 11.26
C ILE A 36 3.46 -3.64 9.76
N TYR A 37 2.85 -2.56 9.25
CA TYR A 37 2.99 -2.19 7.85
C TYR A 37 4.44 -1.86 7.47
N LEU A 38 5.18 -1.14 8.33
CA LEU A 38 6.60 -0.85 8.12
C LEU A 38 7.46 -2.12 8.10
N GLU A 39 7.15 -3.09 8.96
CA GLU A 39 7.84 -4.37 9.00
C GLU A 39 7.57 -5.24 7.76
N GLU A 40 6.33 -5.25 7.26
CA GLU A 40 5.92 -6.09 6.14
C GLU A 40 6.29 -5.51 4.76
N THR A 41 6.23 -4.19 4.60
CA THR A 41 6.35 -3.52 3.30
C THR A 41 7.63 -3.86 2.54
N PRO A 42 8.84 -3.82 3.14
CA PRO A 42 10.07 -4.13 2.42
C PRO A 42 10.07 -5.55 1.83
N ARG A 43 9.63 -6.53 2.62
CA ARG A 43 9.51 -7.92 2.18
C ARG A 43 8.51 -8.06 1.02
N LEU A 44 7.37 -7.39 1.09
CA LEU A 44 6.36 -7.44 0.03
C LEU A 44 6.84 -6.79 -1.26
N LEU A 45 7.62 -5.71 -1.18
CA LEU A 45 8.22 -5.09 -2.37
C LEU A 45 9.25 -6.01 -3.03
N GLU A 46 10.11 -6.65 -2.24
CA GLU A 46 11.07 -7.66 -2.74
C GLU A 46 10.35 -8.86 -3.38
N GLU A 47 9.28 -9.37 -2.76
CA GLU A 47 8.46 -10.45 -3.31
C GLU A 47 7.77 -10.05 -4.61
N LEU A 48 7.25 -8.82 -4.70
CA LEU A 48 6.64 -8.29 -5.92
C LEU A 48 7.67 -8.18 -7.05
N GLU A 49 8.86 -7.64 -6.76
CA GLU A 49 9.94 -7.53 -7.73
C GLU A 49 10.37 -8.89 -8.26
N ALA A 50 10.54 -9.87 -7.36
CA ALA A 50 10.88 -11.25 -7.75
C ALA A 50 9.78 -11.89 -8.61
N ALA A 51 8.51 -11.71 -8.26
CA ALA A 51 7.38 -12.25 -9.01
C ALA A 51 7.28 -11.65 -10.43
N VAL A 52 7.50 -10.33 -10.55
CA VAL A 52 7.55 -9.64 -11.85
C VAL A 52 8.73 -10.15 -12.70
N ALA A 53 9.91 -10.29 -12.10
CA ALA A 53 11.10 -10.80 -12.79
C ALA A 53 10.92 -12.25 -13.27
N ALA A 54 10.26 -13.08 -12.45
CA ALA A 54 9.92 -14.46 -12.78
C ALA A 54 8.74 -14.59 -13.76
N LYS A 55 8.06 -13.48 -14.10
CA LYS A 55 6.82 -13.47 -14.88
C LYS A 55 5.73 -14.36 -14.27
N ASN A 56 5.68 -14.46 -12.94
CA ASN A 56 4.68 -15.24 -12.24
C ASN A 56 3.48 -14.34 -11.88
N GLU A 57 2.45 -14.34 -12.74
CA GLU A 57 1.25 -13.50 -12.53
C GLU A 57 0.45 -13.87 -11.27
N GLU A 58 0.50 -15.13 -10.84
CA GLU A 58 -0.18 -15.59 -9.63
C GLU A 58 0.47 -14.97 -8.38
N ASP A 59 1.81 -15.05 -8.27
CA ASP A 59 2.54 -14.42 -7.17
C ASP A 59 2.38 -12.90 -7.19
N VAL A 60 2.40 -12.26 -8.37
CA VAL A 60 2.13 -10.81 -8.50
C VAL A 60 0.73 -10.48 -7.96
N TYR A 61 -0.29 -11.28 -8.28
CA TYR A 61 -1.64 -11.07 -7.77
C TYR A 61 -1.69 -11.18 -6.24
N ASP A 62 -1.08 -12.22 -5.67
CA ASP A 62 -1.12 -12.48 -4.23
C ASP A 62 -0.43 -11.37 -3.43
N VAL A 63 0.75 -10.94 -3.86
CA VAL A 63 1.49 -9.85 -3.20
C VAL A 63 0.70 -8.54 -3.28
N ILE A 64 0.18 -8.18 -4.46
CA ILE A 64 -0.63 -6.95 -4.63
C ILE A 64 -1.93 -7.05 -3.81
N HIS A 65 -2.52 -8.23 -3.68
CA HIS A 65 -3.72 -8.44 -2.89
C HIS A 65 -3.47 -8.16 -1.41
N GLN A 66 -2.35 -8.65 -0.87
CA GLN A 66 -1.92 -8.35 0.49
C GLN A 66 -1.69 -6.85 0.69
N MET A 67 -0.92 -6.20 -0.20
CA MET A 67 -0.66 -4.76 -0.11
C MET A 67 -1.95 -3.92 -0.18
N LYS A 68 -2.92 -4.30 -1.02
CA LYS A 68 -4.23 -3.64 -1.07
C LYS A 68 -4.97 -3.76 0.26
N GLY A 69 -4.91 -4.93 0.90
CA GLY A 69 -5.52 -5.18 2.21
C GLY A 69 -4.97 -4.23 3.27
N SER A 70 -3.65 -4.12 3.36
CA SER A 70 -2.98 -3.17 4.26
C SER A 70 -3.36 -1.72 3.94
N ALA A 71 -3.33 -1.34 2.66
CA ALA A 71 -3.70 0.00 2.21
C ALA A 71 -5.15 0.37 2.59
N ALA A 72 -6.10 -0.56 2.44
CA ALA A 72 -7.49 -0.35 2.84
C ALA A 72 -7.63 -0.20 4.37
N ALA A 73 -6.97 -1.07 5.13
CA ALA A 73 -7.04 -1.07 6.60
C ALA A 73 -6.46 0.22 7.23
N LEU A 74 -5.45 0.80 6.58
CA LEU A 74 -4.69 1.95 7.04
C LEU A 74 -5.13 3.28 6.41
N GLY A 75 -6.08 3.24 5.46
CA GLY A 75 -6.52 4.42 4.72
C GLY A 75 -5.48 4.97 3.75
N ALA A 76 -4.52 4.18 3.27
CA ALA A 76 -3.51 4.59 2.29
C ALA A 76 -4.15 4.74 0.89
N ARG A 77 -4.72 5.91 0.62
CA ARG A 77 -5.67 6.13 -0.48
C ARG A 77 -5.03 5.98 -1.86
N LYS A 78 -3.85 6.55 -2.10
CA LYS A 78 -3.14 6.39 -3.39
C LYS A 78 -2.73 4.96 -3.63
N LEU A 79 -2.09 4.34 -2.65
CA LEU A 79 -1.67 2.94 -2.70
C LEU A 79 -2.84 2.00 -2.96
N TYR A 80 -3.98 2.22 -2.29
CA TYR A 80 -5.20 1.45 -2.51
C TYR A 80 -5.67 1.55 -3.98
N ARG A 81 -5.69 2.75 -4.56
CA ARG A 81 -6.13 2.97 -5.95
C ARG A 81 -5.22 2.28 -6.96
N VAL A 82 -3.90 2.37 -6.75
CA VAL A 82 -2.90 1.72 -7.61
C VAL A 82 -3.05 0.19 -7.52
N THR A 83 -3.09 -0.37 -6.31
CA THR A 83 -3.20 -1.82 -6.11
C THR A 83 -4.55 -2.38 -6.57
N GLU A 84 -5.65 -1.65 -6.41
CA GLU A 84 -6.97 -2.03 -6.94
C GLU A 84 -6.97 -2.13 -8.47
N SER A 85 -6.39 -1.15 -9.15
CA SER A 85 -6.23 -1.21 -10.61
C SER A 85 -5.27 -2.31 -11.04
N ALA A 86 -4.21 -2.56 -10.27
CA ALA A 86 -3.25 -3.61 -10.57
C ALA A 86 -3.89 -5.01 -10.47
N LEU A 87 -4.71 -5.28 -9.45
CA LEU A 87 -5.48 -6.54 -9.36
C LEU A 87 -6.45 -6.73 -10.53
N THR A 88 -7.02 -5.63 -11.04
CA THR A 88 -7.86 -5.68 -12.25
C THR A 88 -7.03 -6.10 -13.46
N LEU A 89 -5.81 -5.56 -13.60
CA LEU A 89 -4.88 -5.94 -14.67
C LEU A 89 -4.36 -7.38 -14.54
N CYS A 90 -4.19 -7.91 -13.32
CA CYS A 90 -3.88 -9.33 -13.12
C CYS A 90 -5.01 -10.21 -13.67
N ARG A 91 -6.26 -9.89 -13.35
CA ARG A 91 -7.44 -10.64 -13.85
C ARG A 91 -7.60 -10.56 -15.37
N GLU A 92 -7.09 -9.50 -15.99
CA GLU A 92 -7.08 -9.33 -17.44
C GLU A 92 -5.85 -9.97 -18.13
N GLY A 93 -4.90 -10.54 -17.39
CA GLY A 93 -3.65 -11.08 -17.94
C GLY A 93 -2.74 -10.00 -18.55
N LYS A 94 -2.77 -8.79 -17.99
CA LYS A 94 -2.04 -7.61 -18.51
C LYS A 94 -1.04 -7.04 -17.52
N ILE A 95 -0.96 -7.56 -16.30
CA ILE A 95 -0.17 -6.93 -15.24
C ILE A 95 1.32 -6.85 -15.59
N LEU A 96 1.89 -7.89 -16.21
CA LEU A 96 3.29 -7.92 -16.63
C LEU A 96 3.61 -7.00 -17.82
N THR A 97 2.61 -6.35 -18.41
CA THR A 97 2.81 -5.34 -19.46
C THR A 97 3.06 -3.94 -18.89
N ILE A 98 2.96 -3.77 -17.56
CA ILE A 98 3.17 -2.50 -16.87
C ILE A 98 4.65 -2.38 -16.49
N PRO A 99 5.42 -1.50 -17.18
CA PRO A 99 6.88 -1.46 -17.04
C PRO A 99 7.36 -0.90 -15.69
N ASP A 100 6.52 -0.11 -15.00
CA ASP A 100 6.82 0.63 -13.78
C ASP A 100 5.99 0.16 -12.58
N LEU A 101 5.45 -1.07 -12.62
CA LEU A 101 4.53 -1.58 -11.59
C LEU A 101 5.10 -1.49 -10.17
N VAL A 102 6.33 -2.00 -9.99
CA VAL A 102 7.00 -2.05 -8.68
C VAL A 102 7.31 -0.64 -8.21
N GLU A 103 7.97 0.17 -9.05
CA GLU A 103 8.30 1.57 -8.76
C GLU A 103 7.07 2.39 -8.38
N ARG A 104 5.93 2.16 -9.06
CA ARG A 104 4.69 2.88 -8.77
C ARG A 104 4.08 2.48 -7.44
N ILE A 105 4.10 1.20 -7.08
CA ILE A 105 3.60 0.72 -5.78
C ILE A 105 4.51 1.19 -4.64
N GLU A 106 5.83 1.10 -4.83
CA GLU A 106 6.84 1.58 -3.89
C GLU A 106 6.69 3.08 -3.64
N SER A 107 6.60 3.89 -4.69
CA SER A 107 6.46 5.35 -4.55
C SER A 107 5.21 5.76 -3.77
N GLU A 108 4.07 5.07 -3.94
CA GLU A 108 2.86 5.39 -3.17
C GLU A 108 2.94 4.87 -1.73
N SER A 109 3.64 3.75 -1.50
CA SER A 109 3.95 3.26 -0.16
C SER A 109 4.83 4.25 0.60
N ASP A 110 5.91 4.73 -0.01
CA ASP A 110 6.83 5.71 0.58
C ASP A 110 6.14 7.04 0.91
N ALA A 111 5.26 7.50 0.02
CA ALA A 111 4.46 8.68 0.28
C ALA A 111 3.58 8.51 1.53
N TYR A 112 2.94 7.35 1.67
CA TYR A 112 2.13 7.03 2.85
C TYR A 112 2.98 6.93 4.12
N ILE A 113 4.13 6.25 4.05
CA ILE A 113 5.06 6.10 5.18
C ILE A 113 5.50 7.45 5.71
N ARG A 114 5.94 8.35 4.82
CA ARG A 114 6.39 9.70 5.18
C ARG A 114 5.27 10.47 5.88
N ASP A 115 4.11 10.56 5.27
CA ASP A 115 3.02 11.40 5.75
C ASP A 115 2.46 10.89 7.10
N VAL A 116 2.34 9.57 7.29
CA VAL A 116 1.86 8.98 8.56
C VAL A 116 2.92 9.01 9.65
N SER A 117 4.20 8.85 9.31
CA SER A 117 5.29 9.05 10.27
C SER A 117 5.28 10.47 10.85
N ASP A 118 5.06 11.48 10.00
CA ASP A 118 4.94 12.87 10.43
C ASP A 118 3.76 13.10 11.39
N ILE A 119 2.63 12.42 11.18
CA ILE A 119 1.48 12.47 12.10
C ILE A 119 1.86 11.85 13.45
N LEU A 120 2.41 10.63 13.42
CA LEU A 120 2.72 9.87 14.63
C LEU A 120 3.86 10.50 15.46
N ASN A 121 4.76 11.26 14.83
CA ASN A 121 5.85 11.97 15.51
C ASN A 121 5.39 13.28 16.19
N ARG A 122 4.18 13.75 15.89
CA ARG A 122 3.58 14.96 16.49
C ARG A 122 2.65 14.65 17.68
N LEU A 123 2.43 13.38 17.98
CA LEU A 123 1.68 12.90 19.15
C LEU A 123 2.58 12.84 20.37
#